data_AF-U9TXR5-F1
#
_entry.id   AF-U9TXR5-F1
#
_cell.length_a   1.000
_cell.length_b   1.000
_cell.length_c   1.000
_cell.angle_alpha   90.00
_cell.angle_beta   90.00
_cell.angle_gamma   90.00
#
_symmetry.space_group_name_H-M   'P 1'
#
loop_
_entity.id
_entity.type
_entity.pdbx_description
1 polymer ?
#
loop_
_entity_poly.entity_id
_entity_poly.type
_entity_poly.pdbx_seq_one_letter_code
_entity_poly.pdbx_strand_id
1 'polypeptide(L)'
;MKSLISSDTFWNDLGKIQNFLENFAIFIKKLGDETFLSTAYLEYQQLKAHVRNNTDLPENIREEVEKFGTNRWQNFLYNPVVIVAYKLDPRYCGSQLNARIFDPIIEKEILSLVGEEYKDIVLTELAEYVGKTGSFAHSNLWGDVIQNPVNWWNLMKGRYPILSDIAIQILSIPATSAASERNWSTFGFIHSKLRNKLHEKRVEKLFICFGICGYYVH
;
A
#
# COMPACT_ATOMS: atom_id res chain seq x y z
N MET A 1 18.38 21.55 36.13
CA MET A 1 17.16 20.77 35.83
C MET A 1 15.88 21.56 36.13
N LYS A 2 15.67 22.11 37.34
CA LYS A 2 14.53 23.01 37.65
C LYS A 2 14.43 24.26 36.74
N SER A 3 15.56 24.81 36.29
CA SER A 3 15.60 25.98 35.38
C SER A 3 15.19 25.69 33.94
N LEU A 4 15.36 24.45 33.46
CA LEU A 4 14.98 24.06 32.09
C LEU A 4 13.47 23.85 31.96
N ILE A 5 12.87 23.23 32.99
CA ILE A 5 11.43 22.94 33.08
C ILE A 5 10.61 24.23 33.28
N SER A 6 11.26 25.34 33.67
CA SER A 6 10.60 26.64 33.84
C SER A 6 10.74 27.54 32.60
N SER A 7 11.33 27.04 31.51
CA SER A 7 11.63 27.83 30.31
C SER A 7 10.52 27.69 29.26
N ASP A 8 9.92 28.81 28.86
CA ASP A 8 8.87 28.81 27.83
C ASP A 8 9.37 28.29 26.47
N THR A 9 10.65 28.51 26.16
CA THR A 9 11.28 27.99 24.95
C THR A 9 11.32 26.46 24.92
N PHE A 10 11.62 25.82 26.05
CA PHE A 10 11.67 24.36 26.17
C PHE A 10 10.28 23.75 25.91
N TRP A 11 9.23 24.32 26.49
CA TRP A 11 7.86 23.84 26.28
C TRP A 11 7.36 24.09 24.86
N ASN A 12 7.72 25.21 24.24
CA ASN A 12 7.38 25.49 22.85
C ASN A 12 8.03 24.47 21.90
N ASP A 13 9.33 24.18 22.08
CA ASP A 13 10.03 23.20 21.25
C ASP A 13 9.53 21.77 21.52
N LEU A 14 9.17 21.43 22.76
CA LEU A 14 8.52 20.16 23.08
C LEU A 14 7.16 20.03 22.36
N GLY A 15 6.37 21.10 22.32
CA GLY A 15 5.09 21.12 21.60
C GLY A 15 5.25 20.87 20.09
N LYS A 16 6.29 21.45 19.47
CA LYS A 16 6.63 21.19 18.06
C LYS A 16 6.97 19.72 17.80
N ILE A 17 7.79 19.12 18.67
CA ILE A 17 8.13 17.69 18.57
C ILE A 17 6.88 16.82 18.77
N GLN A 18 6.02 17.17 19.73
CA GLN A 18 4.77 16.44 19.96
C GLN A 18 3.88 16.46 18.71
N ASN A 19 3.65 17.63 18.10
CA ASN A 19 2.84 17.76 16.89
C ASN A 19 3.43 16.98 15.69
N PHE A 20 4.75 16.97 15.58
CA PHE A 20 5.45 16.17 14.58
C PHE A 20 5.21 14.67 14.79
N LEU A 21 5.39 14.18 16.02
CA LEU A 21 5.20 12.76 16.36
C LEU A 21 3.74 12.31 16.30
N GLU A 22 2.79 13.22 16.51
CA GLU A 22 1.36 12.92 16.41
C GLU A 22 0.97 12.40 15.02
N ASN A 23 1.60 12.91 13.96
CA ASN A 23 1.37 12.42 12.59
C ASN A 23 1.84 10.97 12.41
N PHE A 24 2.92 10.56 13.09
CA PHE A 24 3.35 9.16 13.12
C PHE A 24 2.36 8.28 13.90
N ALA A 25 1.82 8.78 15.00
CA ALA A 25 0.81 8.06 15.78
C ALA A 25 -0.49 7.86 14.98
N ILE A 26 -0.97 8.90 14.29
CA ILE A 26 -2.13 8.84 13.38
C ILE A 26 -1.86 7.83 12.26
N PHE A 27 -0.68 7.89 11.64
CA PHE A 27 -0.27 6.96 10.60
C PHE A 27 -0.28 5.50 11.08
N ILE A 28 0.35 5.21 12.23
CA ILE A 28 0.37 3.84 12.79
C ILE A 28 -1.05 3.37 13.11
N LYS A 29 -1.89 4.24 13.67
CA LYS A 29 -3.30 3.92 13.96
C LYS A 29 -4.05 3.54 12.69
N LYS A 30 -3.89 4.32 11.61
CA LYS A 30 -4.52 4.02 10.33
C LYS A 30 -4.07 2.67 9.78
N LEU A 31 -2.80 2.30 9.90
CA LEU A 31 -2.31 1.00 9.42
C LEU A 31 -2.80 -0.21 10.24
N GLY A 32 -3.23 0.00 11.50
CA GLY A 32 -3.60 -1.08 12.42
C GLY A 32 -4.90 -1.82 12.09
N ASP A 33 -5.82 -1.17 11.38
CA ASP A 33 -7.18 -1.67 11.11
C ASP A 33 -7.35 -1.97 9.62
N GLU A 34 -7.57 -3.25 9.28
CA GLU A 34 -8.03 -3.78 7.96
C GLU A 34 -7.60 -3.00 6.70
N THR A 35 -6.39 -2.46 6.72
CA THR A 35 -5.97 -1.48 5.72
C THR A 35 -5.46 -2.19 4.48
N PHE A 36 -5.98 -1.78 3.33
CA PHE A 36 -5.50 -2.22 2.02
C PHE A 36 -4.06 -1.73 1.79
N LEU A 37 -3.21 -2.55 1.15
CA LEU A 37 -1.86 -2.13 0.75
C LEU A 37 -1.85 -0.83 -0.05
N SER A 38 -2.86 -0.62 -0.89
CA SER A 38 -3.07 0.61 -1.67
C SER A 38 -3.27 1.83 -0.78
N THR A 39 -4.06 1.73 0.29
CA THR A 39 -4.26 2.81 1.27
C THR A 39 -2.96 3.04 2.05
N ALA A 40 -2.28 1.97 2.48
CA ALA A 40 -1.00 2.08 3.16
C ALA A 40 0.06 2.81 2.30
N TYR A 41 0.10 2.56 0.99
CA TYR A 41 0.97 3.28 0.06
C TYR A 41 0.76 4.81 0.14
N LEU A 42 -0.50 5.24 0.07
CA LEU A 42 -0.86 6.65 0.14
C LEU A 42 -0.47 7.27 1.49
N GLU A 43 -0.77 6.59 2.58
CA GLU A 43 -0.44 7.04 3.94
C GLU A 43 1.09 7.15 4.13
N TYR A 44 1.88 6.23 3.56
CA TYR A 44 3.34 6.31 3.58
C TYR A 44 3.87 7.51 2.78
N GLN A 45 3.29 7.81 1.61
CA GLN A 45 3.66 8.99 0.83
C GLN A 45 3.34 10.29 1.58
N GLN A 46 2.18 10.35 2.24
CA GLN A 46 1.78 11.49 3.06
C GLN A 46 2.71 11.69 4.25
N LEU A 47 3.07 10.62 4.97
CA LEU A 47 4.01 10.69 6.09
C LEU A 47 5.40 11.18 5.63
N LYS A 48 5.90 10.66 4.50
CA LYS A 48 7.17 11.11 3.92
C LYS A 48 7.13 12.60 3.55
N ALA A 49 6.03 13.06 2.94
CA ALA A 49 5.84 14.47 2.63
C ALA A 49 5.75 15.35 3.89
N HIS A 50 5.11 14.85 4.95
CA HIS A 50 5.04 15.53 6.24
C HIS A 50 6.44 15.74 6.84
N VAL A 51 7.28 14.69 6.87
CA VAL A 51 8.66 14.80 7.38
C VAL A 51 9.45 15.83 6.59
N ARG A 52 9.38 15.76 5.26
CA ARG A 52 10.14 16.64 4.36
C ARG A 52 9.72 18.11 4.46
N ASN A 53 8.42 18.38 4.59
CA ASN A 53 7.86 19.73 4.53
C ASN A 53 7.66 20.37 5.91
N ASN A 54 7.90 19.65 7.01
CA ASN A 54 7.76 20.19 8.35
C ASN A 54 8.75 21.35 8.56
N THR A 55 8.30 22.52 8.99
CA THR A 55 9.18 23.68 9.27
C THR A 55 9.44 23.90 10.76
N ASP A 56 8.77 23.14 11.62
CA ASP A 56 8.83 23.29 13.07
C ASP A 56 10.11 22.69 13.65
N LEU A 57 10.64 21.64 13.02
CA LEU A 57 11.90 21.00 13.41
C LEU A 57 13.11 21.62 12.68
N PRO A 58 14.29 21.63 13.31
CA PRO A 58 15.56 21.90 12.63
C PRO A 58 15.82 20.94 11.46
N GLU A 59 16.46 21.43 10.39
CA GLU A 59 16.77 20.63 9.18
C GLU A 59 17.56 19.37 9.49
N ASN A 60 18.58 19.46 10.35
CA ASN A 60 19.40 18.31 10.71
C ASN A 60 18.60 17.18 11.36
N ILE A 61 17.55 17.51 12.14
CA ILE A 61 16.67 16.50 12.75
C ILE A 61 15.79 15.86 11.67
N ARG A 62 15.26 16.66 10.73
CA ARG A 62 14.47 16.14 9.60
C ARG A 62 15.29 15.19 8.74
N GLU A 63 16.51 15.58 8.37
CA GLU A 63 17.43 14.74 7.59
C GLU A 63 17.76 13.43 8.29
N GLU A 64 17.95 13.43 9.62
CA GLU A 64 18.15 12.20 10.39
C GLU A 64 16.92 11.29 10.38
N VAL A 65 15.71 11.86 10.55
CA VAL A 65 14.46 11.10 10.49
C VAL A 65 14.25 10.52 9.09
N GLU A 66 14.48 11.30 8.04
CA GLU A 66 14.42 10.82 6.66
C GLU A 66 15.43 9.70 6.44
N LYS A 67 16.68 9.85 6.89
CA LYS A 67 17.73 8.84 6.74
C LYS A 67 17.35 7.53 7.46
N PHE A 68 16.84 7.61 8.68
CA PHE A 68 16.36 6.44 9.43
C PHE A 68 15.19 5.75 8.72
N GLY A 69 14.26 6.54 8.18
CA GLY A 69 13.08 6.04 7.46
C GLY A 69 13.38 5.52 6.05
N THR A 70 14.44 6.01 5.40
CA THR A 70 14.68 5.87 3.95
C THR A 70 14.64 4.42 3.49
N ASN A 71 15.43 3.53 4.11
CA ASN A 71 15.47 2.12 3.70
C ASN A 71 14.08 1.48 3.78
N ARG A 72 13.35 1.77 4.86
CA ARG A 72 12.04 1.18 5.10
C ARG A 72 10.97 1.74 4.19
N TRP A 73 10.93 3.06 4.01
CA TRP A 73 9.99 3.73 3.12
C TRP A 73 10.24 3.32 1.68
N GLN A 74 11.50 3.26 1.25
CA GLN A 74 11.83 2.83 -0.11
C GLN A 74 11.45 1.36 -0.34
N ASN A 75 11.81 0.46 0.57
CA ASN A 75 11.45 -0.96 0.42
C ASN A 75 9.94 -1.17 0.29
N PHE A 76 9.12 -0.40 1.01
CA PHE A 76 7.66 -0.49 0.92
C PHE A 76 7.11 0.20 -0.33
N LEU A 77 7.47 1.48 -0.57
CA LEU A 77 6.94 2.29 -1.66
C LEU A 77 7.39 1.82 -3.06
N TYR A 78 8.52 1.12 -3.16
CA TYR A 78 9.00 0.55 -4.42
C TYR A 78 8.76 -0.96 -4.53
N ASN A 79 8.01 -1.55 -3.60
CA ASN A 79 7.59 -2.93 -3.72
C ASN A 79 6.59 -3.07 -4.89
N PRO A 80 6.87 -3.91 -5.91
CA PRO A 80 5.98 -4.07 -7.06
C PRO A 80 4.55 -4.45 -6.69
N VAL A 81 4.35 -5.30 -5.67
CA VAL A 81 3.01 -5.70 -5.22
C VAL A 81 2.25 -4.52 -4.66
N VAL A 82 2.90 -3.68 -3.84
CA VAL A 82 2.28 -2.48 -3.26
C VAL A 82 1.90 -1.49 -4.36
N ILE A 83 2.76 -1.30 -5.35
CA ILE A 83 2.52 -0.43 -6.51
C ILE A 83 1.35 -0.97 -7.35
N VAL A 84 1.31 -2.27 -7.62
CA VAL A 84 0.20 -2.90 -8.34
C VAL A 84 -1.10 -2.78 -7.53
N ALA A 85 -1.07 -2.98 -6.21
CA ALA A 85 -2.23 -2.78 -5.35
C ALA A 85 -2.76 -1.35 -5.47
N TYR A 86 -1.88 -0.35 -5.41
CA TYR A 86 -2.25 1.06 -5.56
C TYR A 86 -2.80 1.40 -6.95
N LYS A 87 -2.25 0.79 -8.01
CA LYS A 87 -2.75 0.95 -9.39
C LYS A 87 -4.14 0.32 -9.56
N LEU A 88 -4.32 -0.90 -9.05
CA LEU A 88 -5.56 -1.67 -9.20
C LEU A 88 -6.65 -1.26 -8.21
N ASP A 89 -6.35 -0.43 -7.22
CA ASP A 89 -7.40 0.13 -6.36
C ASP A 89 -8.21 1.20 -7.12
N PRO A 90 -9.50 0.98 -7.43
CA PRO A 90 -10.32 1.92 -8.19
C PRO A 90 -10.55 3.26 -7.49
N ARG A 91 -10.25 3.36 -6.18
CA ARG A 91 -10.27 4.63 -5.43
C ARG A 91 -9.10 5.55 -5.81
N TYR A 92 -7.98 4.96 -6.24
CA TYR A 92 -6.74 5.70 -6.48
C TYR A 92 -6.25 5.61 -7.92
N CYS A 93 -6.45 4.48 -8.60
CA CYS A 93 -6.04 4.20 -9.98
C CYS A 93 -4.59 4.59 -10.30
N GLY A 94 -3.68 4.51 -9.32
CA GLY A 94 -2.29 4.93 -9.49
C GLY A 94 -2.09 6.45 -9.67
N SER A 95 -2.99 7.30 -9.18
CA SER A 95 -2.96 8.77 -9.37
C SER A 95 -1.67 9.48 -8.96
N GLN A 96 -0.87 8.89 -8.06
CA GLN A 96 0.43 9.43 -7.61
C GLN A 96 1.64 8.71 -8.21
N LEU A 97 1.41 7.83 -9.19
CA LEU A 97 2.48 7.11 -9.88
C LEU A 97 2.92 7.85 -11.13
N ASN A 98 4.24 7.93 -11.32
CA ASN A 98 4.81 8.30 -12.61
C ASN A 98 4.66 7.12 -13.59
N ALA A 99 3.71 7.22 -14.52
CA ALA A 99 3.42 6.20 -15.53
C ALA A 99 4.67 5.67 -16.25
N ARG A 100 5.60 6.55 -16.65
CA ARG A 100 6.82 6.15 -17.37
C ARG A 100 7.75 5.25 -16.53
N ILE A 101 7.72 5.41 -15.22
CA ILE A 101 8.58 4.65 -14.29
C ILE A 101 7.87 3.37 -13.86
N PHE A 102 6.59 3.47 -13.51
CA PHE A 102 5.88 2.39 -12.81
C PHE A 102 5.07 1.48 -13.71
N ASP A 103 4.56 1.94 -14.86
CA ASP A 103 3.75 1.10 -15.73
C ASP A 103 4.53 -0.14 -16.23
N PRO A 104 5.83 -0.05 -16.65
CA PRO A 104 6.60 -1.24 -17.00
C PRO A 104 6.79 -2.23 -15.84
N ILE A 105 6.86 -1.73 -14.59
CA ILE A 105 6.99 -2.56 -13.39
C ILE A 105 5.67 -3.27 -13.11
N ILE A 106 4.55 -2.55 -13.22
CA ILE A 106 3.19 -3.04 -13.01
C ILE A 106 2.87 -4.13 -14.03
N GLU A 107 3.07 -3.84 -15.32
CA GLU A 107 2.81 -4.79 -16.40
C GLU A 107 3.65 -6.05 -16.22
N LYS A 108 4.95 -5.91 -15.94
CA LYS A 108 5.83 -7.06 -15.69
C LYS A 108 5.35 -7.92 -14.52
N GLU A 109 4.92 -7.30 -13.42
CA GLU A 109 4.44 -8.05 -12.26
C GLU A 109 3.12 -8.76 -12.57
N ILE A 110 2.15 -8.07 -13.19
CA ILE A 110 0.85 -8.64 -13.61
C ILE A 110 1.06 -9.81 -14.59
N LEU A 111 1.90 -9.64 -15.60
CA LEU A 111 2.22 -10.68 -16.57
C LEU A 111 2.87 -11.90 -15.93
N SER A 112 3.59 -11.72 -14.82
CA SER A 112 4.20 -12.82 -14.09
C SER A 112 3.22 -13.63 -13.23
N LEU A 113 1.98 -13.17 -13.08
CA LEU A 113 0.91 -13.83 -12.31
C LEU A 113 -0.03 -14.66 -13.19
N VAL A 114 0.12 -14.61 -14.51
CA VAL A 114 -0.77 -15.29 -15.47
C VAL A 114 0.01 -16.26 -16.35
N GLY A 115 -0.69 -17.25 -16.90
CA GLY A 115 -0.15 -18.12 -17.95
C GLY A 115 0.11 -17.34 -19.25
N GLU A 116 1.00 -17.85 -20.10
CA GLU A 116 1.34 -17.22 -21.39
C GLU A 116 0.10 -16.96 -22.26
N GLU A 117 -0.87 -17.87 -22.23
CA GLU A 117 -2.12 -17.80 -22.99
C GLU A 117 -3.05 -16.65 -22.57
N TYR A 118 -2.81 -16.05 -21.41
CA TYR A 118 -3.64 -14.99 -20.83
C TYR A 118 -2.99 -13.61 -20.86
N LYS A 119 -1.74 -13.50 -21.32
CA LYS A 119 -0.96 -12.26 -21.26
C LYS A 119 -1.56 -11.12 -22.09
N ASP A 120 -1.94 -11.40 -23.33
CA ASP A 120 -2.54 -10.37 -24.20
C ASP A 120 -3.90 -9.92 -23.67
N ILE A 121 -4.66 -10.86 -23.11
CA ILE A 121 -5.98 -10.59 -22.52
C ILE A 121 -5.82 -9.67 -21.31
N VAL A 122 -4.97 -10.04 -20.34
CA VAL A 122 -4.81 -9.24 -19.11
C VAL A 122 -4.26 -7.83 -19.40
N LEU A 123 -3.39 -7.67 -20.41
CA LEU A 123 -2.91 -6.35 -20.84
C LEU A 123 -4.02 -5.53 -21.47
N THR A 124 -4.91 -6.16 -22.25
CA THR A 124 -6.09 -5.48 -22.81
C THR A 124 -7.04 -5.05 -21.70
N GLU A 125 -7.36 -5.93 -20.75
CA GLU A 125 -8.20 -5.61 -19.59
C GLU A 125 -7.59 -4.47 -18.76
N LEU A 126 -6.27 -4.49 -18.55
CA LEU A 126 -5.54 -3.45 -17.82
C LEU A 126 -5.60 -2.11 -18.57
N ALA A 127 -5.41 -2.12 -19.89
CA ALA A 127 -5.49 -0.92 -20.72
C ALA A 127 -6.89 -0.29 -20.67
N GLU A 128 -7.95 -1.10 -20.71
CA GLU A 128 -9.32 -0.60 -20.58
C GLU A 128 -9.61 -0.01 -19.20
N TYR A 129 -9.14 -0.66 -18.13
CA TYR A 129 -9.27 -0.17 -16.76
C TYR A 129 -8.56 1.18 -16.58
N VAL A 130 -7.29 1.27 -17.02
CA VAL A 130 -6.48 2.50 -16.91
C VAL A 130 -7.03 3.61 -17.79
N GLY A 131 -7.45 3.28 -19.01
CA GLY A 131 -8.06 4.21 -19.96
C GLY A 131 -9.48 4.61 -19.59
N LYS A 132 -10.12 3.94 -18.62
CA LYS A 132 -11.55 4.06 -18.30
C LYS A 132 -12.42 3.92 -19.56
N THR A 133 -12.10 2.94 -20.40
CA THR A 133 -12.82 2.63 -21.64
C THR A 133 -13.61 1.34 -21.51
N GLY A 134 -14.30 0.92 -22.58
CA GLY A 134 -15.11 -0.30 -22.55
C GLY A 134 -16.17 -0.26 -21.47
N SER A 135 -16.28 -1.32 -20.68
CA SER A 135 -17.25 -1.39 -19.58
C SER A 135 -16.87 -0.53 -18.37
N PHE A 136 -15.64 0.00 -18.32
CA PHE A 136 -15.19 0.95 -17.30
C PHE A 136 -15.59 2.41 -17.61
N ALA A 137 -16.12 2.70 -18.80
CA ALA A 137 -16.49 4.06 -19.20
C ALA A 137 -17.71 4.62 -18.45
N HIS A 138 -18.48 3.77 -17.77
CA HIS A 138 -19.69 4.20 -17.06
C HIS A 138 -19.33 4.95 -15.77
N SER A 139 -19.75 6.21 -15.68
CA SER A 139 -19.44 7.10 -14.55
C SER A 139 -19.98 6.60 -13.20
N ASN A 140 -21.06 5.82 -13.20
CA ASN A 140 -21.66 5.24 -12.00
C ASN A 140 -20.82 4.12 -11.36
N LEU A 141 -19.75 3.67 -12.01
CA LEU A 141 -18.79 2.73 -11.43
C LEU A 141 -17.74 3.41 -10.54
N TRP A 142 -17.65 4.75 -10.58
CA TRP A 142 -16.57 5.51 -9.97
C TRP A 142 -17.06 6.45 -8.86
N GLY A 143 -16.15 6.85 -7.97
CA GLY A 143 -16.44 7.79 -6.88
C GLY A 143 -16.89 7.09 -5.60
N ASP A 144 -17.77 7.74 -4.84
CA ASP A 144 -18.14 7.33 -3.47
C ASP A 144 -18.85 5.97 -3.38
N VAL A 145 -19.27 5.41 -4.52
CA VAL A 145 -19.77 4.04 -4.60
C VAL A 145 -18.71 2.98 -4.29
N ILE A 146 -17.43 3.33 -4.42
CA ILE A 146 -16.29 2.44 -4.18
C ILE A 146 -15.94 2.44 -2.69
N GLN A 147 -16.77 1.76 -1.89
CA GLN A 147 -16.55 1.60 -0.45
C GLN A 147 -15.46 0.56 -0.14
N ASN A 148 -15.45 -0.54 -0.91
CA ASN A 148 -14.47 -1.61 -0.76
C ASN A 148 -13.94 -2.01 -2.15
N PRO A 149 -12.63 -1.89 -2.43
CA PRO A 149 -12.08 -2.15 -3.74
C PRO A 149 -12.16 -3.63 -4.14
N VAL A 150 -12.11 -4.57 -3.19
CA VAL A 150 -12.29 -6.01 -3.47
C VAL A 150 -13.72 -6.29 -3.94
N ASN A 151 -14.73 -5.72 -3.28
CA ASN A 151 -16.12 -5.88 -3.69
C ASN A 151 -16.37 -5.27 -5.07
N TRP A 152 -15.73 -4.14 -5.37
CA TRP A 152 -15.82 -3.52 -6.69
C TRP A 152 -15.26 -4.44 -7.79
N TRP A 153 -14.09 -5.05 -7.57
CA TRP A 153 -13.55 -6.03 -8.53
C TRP A 153 -14.39 -7.29 -8.66
N ASN A 154 -15.05 -7.74 -7.60
CA ASN A 154 -16.02 -8.85 -7.70
C ASN A 154 -17.18 -8.53 -8.65
N LEU A 155 -17.65 -7.28 -8.72
CA LEU A 155 -18.68 -6.85 -9.68
C LEU A 155 -18.16 -6.84 -11.12
N MET A 156 -16.86 -6.57 -11.31
CA MET A 156 -16.23 -6.49 -12.63
C MET A 156 -15.76 -7.85 -13.16
N LYS A 157 -15.64 -8.86 -12.29
CA LYS A 157 -15.14 -10.21 -12.61
C LYS A 157 -15.86 -10.91 -13.75
N GLY A 158 -17.16 -10.67 -13.94
CA GLY A 158 -17.90 -11.24 -15.07
C GLY A 158 -17.48 -10.67 -16.44
N ARG A 159 -16.90 -9.47 -16.47
CA ARG A 159 -16.48 -8.77 -17.70
C ARG A 159 -14.96 -8.79 -17.90
N TYR A 160 -14.20 -8.72 -16.80
CA TYR A 160 -12.73 -8.67 -16.79
C TYR A 160 -12.18 -9.76 -15.86
N PRO A 161 -12.38 -11.04 -16.20
CA PRO A 161 -12.13 -12.14 -15.26
C PRO A 161 -10.67 -12.24 -14.78
N ILE A 162 -9.71 -11.93 -15.66
CA ILE A 162 -8.29 -12.18 -15.36
C ILE A 162 -7.74 -11.08 -14.45
N LEU A 163 -7.93 -9.83 -14.84
CA LEU A 163 -7.50 -8.66 -14.08
C LEU A 163 -8.24 -8.58 -12.74
N SER A 164 -9.55 -8.89 -12.72
CA SER A 164 -10.33 -8.89 -11.48
C SER A 164 -9.79 -9.93 -10.49
N ASP A 165 -9.43 -11.13 -10.95
CA ASP A 165 -8.86 -12.16 -10.07
C ASP A 165 -7.52 -11.71 -9.47
N ILE A 166 -6.65 -11.09 -10.27
CA ILE A 166 -5.38 -10.52 -9.79
C ILE A 166 -5.64 -9.41 -8.77
N ALA A 167 -6.54 -8.47 -9.09
CA ALA A 167 -6.83 -7.34 -8.25
C ALA A 167 -7.42 -7.78 -6.90
N ILE A 168 -8.38 -8.71 -6.91
CA ILE A 168 -8.96 -9.29 -5.69
C ILE A 168 -7.88 -9.93 -4.83
N GLN A 169 -6.98 -10.73 -5.42
CA GLN A 169 -5.91 -11.40 -4.69
C GLN A 169 -4.94 -10.38 -4.06
N ILE A 170 -4.48 -9.40 -4.83
CA ILE A 170 -3.50 -8.41 -4.36
C ILE A 170 -4.11 -7.49 -3.31
N LEU A 171 -5.34 -7.00 -3.53
CA LEU A 171 -6.02 -6.12 -2.59
C LEU A 171 -6.44 -6.85 -1.31
N SER A 172 -6.62 -8.17 -1.35
CA SER A 172 -6.87 -8.95 -0.14
C SER A 172 -5.63 -9.18 0.72
N ILE A 173 -4.44 -8.74 0.27
CA ILE A 173 -3.22 -8.79 1.09
C ILE A 173 -3.33 -7.71 2.17
N PRO A 174 -3.28 -8.08 3.46
CA PRO A 174 -3.30 -7.13 4.55
C PRO A 174 -2.01 -6.28 4.58
N ALA A 175 -2.15 -5.00 4.92
CA ALA A 175 -1.00 -4.09 4.98
C ALA A 175 -0.08 -4.29 6.20
N THR A 176 -0.54 -4.99 7.24
CA THR A 176 0.23 -5.20 8.48
C THR A 176 0.29 -6.66 8.88
N SER A 177 1.40 -7.06 9.53
CA SER A 177 1.60 -8.41 10.06
C SER A 177 0.52 -8.83 11.05
N ALA A 178 0.09 -7.92 11.93
CA ALA A 178 -0.98 -8.16 12.88
C ALA A 178 -2.35 -8.41 12.21
N ALA A 179 -2.60 -7.84 11.01
CA ALA A 179 -3.76 -8.15 10.21
C ALA A 179 -3.57 -9.47 9.43
N SER A 180 -2.35 -9.77 8.95
CA SER A 180 -2.01 -11.07 8.37
C SER A 180 -2.27 -12.24 9.31
N GLU A 181 -1.81 -12.16 10.55
CA GLU A 181 -1.98 -13.23 11.55
C GLU A 181 -3.44 -13.47 11.90
N ARG A 182 -4.23 -12.38 12.06
CA ARG A 182 -5.69 -12.45 12.26
C ARG A 182 -6.41 -13.06 11.07
N ASN A 183 -6.08 -12.64 9.85
CA ASN A 183 -6.71 -13.16 8.63
C ASN A 183 -6.32 -14.62 8.36
N TRP A 184 -5.07 -15.03 8.64
CA TRP A 184 -4.63 -16.42 8.48
C TRP A 184 -5.39 -17.40 9.39
N SER A 185 -5.71 -16.97 10.63
CA SER A 185 -6.49 -17.77 11.57
C SER A 185 -7.95 -17.98 11.11
N THR A 186 -8.49 -17.05 10.32
CA THR A 186 -9.89 -17.06 9.86
C THR A 186 -10.06 -17.71 8.48
N PHE A 187 -9.06 -17.61 7.59
CA PHE A 187 -9.16 -18.05 6.19
C PHE A 187 -8.47 -19.41 5.88
N GLY A 188 -8.05 -20.17 6.90
CA GLY A 188 -7.30 -21.42 6.76
C GLY A 188 -7.94 -22.54 5.91
N PHE A 189 -9.23 -22.44 5.57
CA PHE A 189 -9.96 -23.46 4.81
C PHE A 189 -10.05 -23.22 3.29
N ILE A 190 -9.89 -21.97 2.81
CA ILE A 190 -10.17 -21.62 1.39
C ILE A 190 -8.89 -21.65 0.53
N HIS A 191 -7.71 -21.63 1.14
CA HIS A 191 -6.43 -21.35 0.46
C HIS A 191 -5.51 -22.56 0.17
N SER A 192 -5.93 -23.81 0.39
CA SER A 192 -5.07 -24.98 0.09
C SER A 192 -4.89 -25.21 -1.41
N LYS A 193 -5.90 -24.89 -2.25
CA LYS A 193 -5.81 -25.01 -3.71
C LYS A 193 -5.15 -23.82 -4.41
N LEU A 194 -5.21 -22.61 -3.81
CA LEU A 194 -4.63 -21.39 -4.39
C LEU A 194 -3.10 -21.30 -4.21
N ARG A 195 -2.54 -21.94 -3.17
CA ARG A 195 -1.09 -21.98 -2.92
C ARG A 195 -0.32 -22.69 -4.03
N ASN A 196 -0.96 -23.63 -4.73
CA ASN A 196 -0.34 -24.36 -5.84
C ASN A 196 -0.22 -23.53 -7.13
N LYS A 197 -0.96 -22.41 -7.25
CA LYS A 197 -0.90 -21.54 -8.44
C LYS A 197 0.03 -20.33 -8.22
N LEU A 198 0.17 -19.87 -6.98
CA LEU A 198 1.19 -18.90 -6.56
C LEU A 198 2.42 -19.66 -6.06
N HIS A 199 3.37 -19.92 -6.96
CA HIS A 199 4.56 -20.73 -6.68
C HIS A 199 5.20 -20.46 -5.30
N GLU A 200 5.55 -21.55 -4.62
CA GLU A 200 5.89 -21.69 -3.20
C GLU A 200 7.13 -20.90 -2.70
N LYS A 201 7.73 -20.04 -3.54
CA LYS A 201 8.86 -19.16 -3.17
C LYS A 201 8.51 -17.68 -3.13
N ARG A 202 7.37 -17.26 -3.69
CA ARG A 202 7.03 -15.83 -3.82
C ARG A 202 6.13 -15.32 -2.70
N VAL A 203 5.25 -16.18 -2.17
CA VAL A 203 4.41 -15.85 -1.01
C VAL A 203 5.28 -15.58 0.23
N GLU A 204 6.37 -16.33 0.43
CA GLU A 204 7.36 -16.03 1.50
C GLU A 204 8.05 -14.67 1.33
N LYS A 205 8.20 -14.18 0.09
CA LYS A 205 8.73 -12.83 -0.18
C LYS A 205 7.68 -11.73 -0.01
N LEU A 206 6.40 -12.06 -0.19
CA LEU A 206 5.25 -11.21 0.12
C LEU A 206 5.04 -11.04 1.63
N PHE A 207 5.48 -12.02 2.44
CA PHE A 207 5.54 -11.89 3.90
C PHE A 207 6.55 -10.84 4.37
N ILE A 208 7.47 -10.36 3.50
CA ILE A 208 8.42 -9.29 3.80
C ILE A 208 7.74 -7.90 3.75
N CYS A 209 6.60 -7.77 4.45
CA CYS A 209 6.18 -6.53 5.10
C CYS A 209 6.45 -6.60 6.62
N PHE A 210 7.31 -7.51 7.08
CA PHE A 210 7.75 -7.68 8.47
C PHE A 210 8.44 -6.45 9.09
N GLY A 211 8.72 -5.41 8.31
CA GLY A 211 9.33 -4.19 8.84
C GLY A 211 8.41 -3.36 9.74
N ILE A 212 7.08 -3.56 9.71
CA ILE A 212 6.01 -2.86 10.45
C ILE A 212 6.36 -2.45 11.91
N CYS A 213 6.81 -3.43 12.69
CA CYS A 213 7.11 -3.26 14.10
C CYS A 213 7.81 -4.55 14.55
N GLY A 214 9.06 -4.45 14.99
CA GLY A 214 9.75 -5.59 15.62
C GLY A 214 11.06 -5.94 14.95
N TYR A 215 12.14 -5.42 15.54
CA TYR A 215 13.25 -6.32 15.87
C TYR A 215 12.71 -7.46 16.75
N TYR A 216 13.39 -8.60 16.70
CA TYR A 216 13.18 -9.88 17.42
C TYR A 216 12.48 -10.97 16.62
N VAL A 217 13.27 -11.82 15.96
CA VAL A 217 13.44 -13.23 16.36
C VAL A 217 14.90 -13.64 16.05
N HIS A 218 15.56 -14.18 17.09
CA HIS A 218 16.92 -14.75 17.23
C HIS A 218 17.91 -14.79 16.05
#